data_AF-A0A2T4CGI9-F1
#
_entry.id   AF-A0A2T4CGI9-F1
#
_cell.length_a   1.000
_cell.length_b   1.000
_cell.length_c   1.000
_cell.angle_alpha   90.00
_cell.angle_beta   90.00
_cell.angle_gamma   90.00
#
_symmetry.space_group_name_H-M   'P 1'
#
loop_
_entity.id
_entity.type
_entity.pdbx_description
1 polymer ?
#
loop_
_entity_poly.entity_id
_entity_poly.type
_entity_poly.pdbx_seq_one_letter_code
_entity_poly.pdbx_strand_id
1 'polypeptide(L)'
;MDEPDIVKTTAHTLTRDDVMDEIQPILHRLKNDEWTTELSAAIAATLTPQKLKVMSPQAKAYFAGWIYEQEDKKYVQWLKEASDDLLSMTWNETQRIPGAKIWSQRHPVASALDKLEKDSDKYSPEQKEFVQARVMEIKECLQGEKERETRQVEKFTAATLKAIEKTEAAIIGRLETRLDEMRPTEKVTRKVAGMTFYG
;
A
#
# COMPACT_ATOMS: atom_id res chain seq x y z
N MET A 1 21.92 19.07 -3.88
CA MET A 1 20.45 19.22 -3.86
C MET A 1 19.91 18.04 -3.07
N ASP A 2 19.18 18.30 -2.00
CA ASP A 2 18.52 17.25 -1.21
C ASP A 2 17.29 16.76 -1.99
N GLU A 3 17.25 15.48 -2.33
CA GLU A 3 16.04 14.87 -2.91
C GLU A 3 14.94 14.76 -1.84
N PRO A 4 13.67 15.06 -2.19
CA PRO A 4 12.58 15.06 -1.24
C PRO A 4 12.27 13.64 -0.75
N ASP A 5 11.88 13.52 0.52
CA ASP A 5 11.40 12.27 1.10
C ASP A 5 10.20 11.75 0.29
N ILE A 6 10.20 10.46 -0.05
CA ILE A 6 9.10 9.84 -0.78
C ILE A 6 8.03 9.47 0.25
N VAL A 7 6.98 10.29 0.30
CA VAL A 7 5.80 10.00 1.11
C VAL A 7 4.91 9.04 0.32
N LYS A 8 4.92 7.76 0.70
CA LYS A 8 4.00 6.77 0.13
C LYS A 8 2.75 6.71 1.01
N THR A 9 1.63 7.11 0.44
CA THR A 9 0.32 6.97 1.07
C THR A 9 -0.38 5.76 0.48
N THR A 10 -0.69 4.76 1.30
CA THR A 10 -1.46 3.58 0.90
C THR A 10 -2.84 3.65 1.54
N ALA A 11 -3.89 3.55 0.72
CA ALA A 11 -5.26 3.45 1.22
C ALA A 11 -5.55 2.00 1.62
N HIS A 12 -5.98 1.81 2.86
CA HIS A 12 -6.46 0.55 3.39
C HIS A 12 -7.95 0.64 3.64
N THR A 13 -8.68 -0.40 3.26
CA THR A 13 -10.11 -0.54 3.55
C THR A 13 -10.29 -1.82 4.36
N LEU A 14 -11.07 -1.73 5.43
CA LEU A 14 -11.43 -2.84 6.28
C LEU A 14 -12.95 -2.87 6.39
N THR A 15 -13.55 -4.03 6.12
CA THR A 15 -15.00 -4.22 6.25
C THR A 15 -15.33 -4.96 7.54
N ARG A 16 -16.58 -4.85 7.98
CA ARG A 16 -17.10 -5.63 9.09
C ARG A 16 -16.95 -7.13 8.85
N ASP A 17 -17.22 -7.59 7.63
CA ASP A 17 -17.18 -9.02 7.32
C ASP A 17 -15.76 -9.56 7.48
N ASP A 18 -14.75 -8.85 6.95
CA ASP A 18 -13.33 -9.21 7.13
C ASP A 18 -12.95 -9.30 8.62
N VAL A 19 -13.41 -8.33 9.42
CA VAL A 19 -13.14 -8.27 10.86
C VAL A 19 -13.85 -9.41 11.59
N MET A 20 -15.11 -9.67 11.26
CA MET A 20 -15.89 -10.70 11.92
C MET A 20 -15.36 -12.08 11.57
N ASP A 21 -14.92 -12.34 10.33
CA ASP A 21 -14.31 -13.61 9.92
C ASP A 21 -13.04 -13.92 10.73
N GLU A 22 -12.20 -12.91 10.96
CA GLU A 22 -10.99 -13.07 11.77
C GLU A 22 -11.29 -13.28 13.26
N ILE A 23 -12.33 -12.61 13.79
CA ILE A 23 -12.63 -12.54 15.22
C ILE A 23 -13.60 -13.63 15.67
N GLN A 24 -14.37 -14.23 14.76
CA GLN A 24 -15.35 -15.27 15.05
C GLN A 24 -14.77 -16.44 15.86
N PRO A 25 -13.57 -16.97 15.56
CA PRO A 25 -13.00 -18.07 16.33
C PRO A 25 -12.76 -17.70 17.80
N ILE A 26 -12.35 -16.45 18.05
CA ILE A 26 -12.14 -15.92 19.41
C ILE A 26 -13.47 -15.78 20.14
N LEU A 27 -14.50 -15.24 19.47
CA LEU A 27 -15.84 -15.12 20.03
C LEU A 27 -16.46 -16.49 20.34
N HIS A 28 -16.17 -17.50 19.53
CA HIS A 28 -16.64 -18.86 19.78
C HIS A 28 -16.00 -19.45 21.04
N ARG A 29 -14.69 -19.27 21.21
CA ARG A 29 -13.97 -19.70 22.43
C ARG A 29 -14.46 -18.96 23.67
N LEU A 30 -14.69 -17.65 23.57
CA LEU A 30 -15.24 -16.84 24.67
C LEU A 30 -16.60 -17.30 25.19
N LYS A 31 -17.40 -17.99 24.35
CA LYS A 31 -18.70 -18.53 24.76
C LYS A 31 -18.59 -19.87 25.49
N ASN A 32 -17.51 -20.61 25.26
CA ASN A 32 -17.40 -22.02 25.64
C ASN A 32 -16.30 -22.29 26.68
N ASP A 33 -15.25 -21.47 26.70
CA ASP A 33 -14.06 -21.65 27.53
C ASP A 33 -14.08 -20.73 28.76
N GLU A 34 -13.42 -21.16 29.84
CA GLU A 34 -13.04 -20.25 30.92
C GLU A 34 -11.99 -19.23 30.43
N TRP A 35 -11.98 -18.04 31.03
CA TRP A 35 -11.03 -16.99 30.68
C TRP A 35 -9.58 -17.46 30.94
N THR A 36 -8.85 -17.76 29.86
CA THR A 36 -7.45 -18.19 29.94
C THR A 36 -6.48 -17.07 29.53
N THR A 37 -5.24 -17.19 29.98
CA THR A 37 -4.14 -16.30 29.57
C THR A 37 -3.88 -16.39 28.06
N GLU A 38 -3.98 -17.58 27.48
CA GLU A 38 -3.82 -17.78 26.03
C GLU A 38 -4.91 -17.07 25.22
N LEU A 39 -6.16 -17.14 25.68
CA LEU A 39 -7.27 -16.44 25.05
C LEU A 39 -7.08 -14.92 25.16
N SER A 40 -6.63 -14.43 26.32
CA SER A 40 -6.31 -13.01 26.51
C SER A 40 -5.20 -12.53 25.58
N ALA A 41 -4.14 -13.34 25.40
CA ALA A 41 -3.07 -13.03 24.46
C ALA A 41 -3.57 -13.01 23.00
N ALA A 42 -4.43 -13.96 22.63
CA ALA A 42 -5.05 -13.97 21.31
C ALA A 42 -5.90 -12.72 21.06
N ILE A 43 -6.72 -12.31 22.04
CA ILE A 43 -7.51 -11.09 21.96
C ILE A 43 -6.60 -9.86 21.79
N ALA A 44 -5.56 -9.74 22.59
CA ALA A 44 -4.62 -8.62 22.53
C ALA A 44 -3.86 -8.54 21.19
N ALA A 45 -3.54 -9.69 20.58
CA ALA A 45 -2.87 -9.76 19.29
C ALA A 45 -3.81 -9.42 18.11
N THR A 46 -5.10 -9.76 18.23
CA THR A 46 -6.07 -9.56 17.16
C THR A 46 -6.70 -8.17 17.19
N LEU A 47 -6.96 -7.59 18.37
CA LEU A 47 -7.64 -6.30 18.51
C LEU A 47 -6.76 -5.13 18.11
N THR A 48 -7.24 -4.34 17.14
CA THR A 48 -6.69 -3.04 16.76
C THR A 48 -7.77 -1.96 16.87
N PRO A 49 -7.41 -0.67 16.99
CA PRO A 49 -8.41 0.40 17.05
C PRO A 49 -9.30 0.45 15.79
N GLN A 50 -8.74 0.15 14.61
CA GLN A 50 -9.51 0.06 13.37
C GLN A 50 -10.51 -1.09 13.43
N LYS A 51 -10.08 -2.30 13.83
CA LYS A 51 -10.98 -3.47 13.93
C LYS A 51 -12.11 -3.21 14.92
N LEU A 52 -11.83 -2.61 16.09
CA LEU A 52 -12.86 -2.26 17.06
C LEU A 52 -13.92 -1.30 16.50
N LYS A 53 -13.57 -0.37 15.60
CA LYS A 53 -14.54 0.54 14.97
C LYS A 53 -15.55 -0.18 14.08
N VAL A 54 -15.08 -1.10 13.24
CA VAL A 54 -15.91 -1.82 12.25
C VAL A 54 -16.56 -3.10 12.78
N MET A 55 -16.09 -3.60 13.92
CA MET A 55 -16.65 -4.76 14.60
C MET A 55 -18.13 -4.58 14.93
N SER A 56 -18.91 -5.67 14.92
CA SER A 56 -20.32 -5.61 15.31
C SER A 56 -20.51 -5.19 16.78
N PRO A 57 -21.62 -4.51 17.13
CA PRO A 57 -21.87 -4.08 18.50
C PRO A 57 -21.91 -5.26 19.49
N GLN A 58 -22.41 -6.41 19.04
CA GLN A 58 -22.45 -7.62 19.84
C GLN A 58 -21.04 -8.13 20.17
N ALA A 59 -20.14 -8.17 19.19
CA ALA A 59 -18.75 -8.57 19.43
C ALA A 59 -18.02 -7.56 20.33
N LYS A 60 -18.24 -6.25 20.16
CA LYS A 60 -17.71 -5.22 21.08
C LYS A 60 -18.16 -5.46 22.52
N ALA A 61 -19.43 -5.85 22.73
CA ALA A 61 -19.96 -6.16 24.05
C ALA A 61 -19.27 -7.39 24.68
N TYR A 62 -18.97 -8.43 23.90
CA TYR A 62 -18.20 -9.58 24.39
C TYR A 62 -16.78 -9.19 24.82
N PHE A 63 -16.11 -8.33 24.06
CA PHE A 63 -14.77 -7.86 24.43
C PHE A 63 -14.78 -6.79 25.53
N ALA A 64 -15.89 -6.08 25.75
CA ALA A 64 -15.96 -5.03 26.76
C ALA A 64 -15.57 -5.55 28.15
N GLY A 65 -16.05 -6.74 28.54
CA GLY A 65 -15.68 -7.37 29.82
C GLY A 65 -14.16 -7.52 29.96
N TRP A 66 -13.53 -8.15 28.97
CA TRP A 66 -12.07 -8.30 28.92
C TRP A 66 -11.33 -6.96 28.93
N ILE A 67 -11.78 -6.00 28.12
CA ILE A 67 -11.17 -4.67 27.97
C ILE A 67 -11.17 -3.91 29.31
N TYR A 68 -12.24 -4.01 30.10
CA TYR A 68 -12.33 -3.35 31.40
C TYR A 68 -11.47 -4.01 32.49
N GLU A 69 -11.12 -5.28 32.32
CA GLU A 69 -10.23 -6.02 33.22
C GLU A 69 -8.74 -5.77 32.91
N GLN A 70 -8.41 -5.23 31.73
CA GLN A 70 -7.03 -4.95 31.37
C GLN A 70 -6.46 -3.75 32.14
N GLU A 71 -5.21 -3.86 32.60
CA GLU A 71 -4.46 -2.74 33.16
C GLU A 71 -4.16 -1.66 32.11
N ASP A 72 -4.02 -2.06 30.84
CA ASP A 72 -3.73 -1.16 29.74
C ASP A 72 -4.97 -0.37 29.30
N LYS A 73 -5.02 0.90 29.72
CA LYS A 73 -6.14 1.82 29.45
C LYS A 73 -6.32 2.14 27.97
N LYS A 74 -5.38 1.79 27.08
CA LYS A 74 -5.53 2.04 25.64
C LYS A 74 -6.76 1.33 25.07
N TYR A 75 -7.07 0.11 25.53
CA TYR A 75 -8.19 -0.67 25.03
C TYR A 75 -9.54 -0.03 25.38
N VAL A 76 -9.64 0.54 26.58
CA VAL A 76 -10.83 1.31 27.00
C VAL A 76 -10.99 2.56 26.13
N GLN A 77 -9.89 3.24 25.80
CA GLN A 77 -9.92 4.40 24.91
C GLN A 77 -10.36 4.00 23.49
N TRP A 78 -9.81 2.92 22.94
CA TRP A 78 -10.20 2.40 21.63
C TRP A 78 -11.68 2.02 21.58
N LEU A 79 -12.20 1.40 22.64
CA LEU A 79 -13.62 1.04 22.73
C LEU A 79 -14.52 2.29 22.73
N LYS A 80 -14.13 3.35 23.44
CA LYS A 80 -14.85 4.64 23.44
C LYS A 80 -14.85 5.30 22.07
N GLU A 81 -13.71 5.30 21.39
CA GLU A 81 -13.56 5.85 20.03
C GLU A 81 -14.25 4.99 18.96
N ALA A 82 -14.62 3.76 19.31
CA ALA A 82 -15.39 2.83 18.50
C ALA A 82 -16.88 2.83 18.84
N SER A 83 -17.42 3.94 19.36
CA SER A 83 -18.85 4.09 19.65
C SER A 83 -19.73 3.89 18.42
N ASP A 84 -19.22 4.26 17.26
CA ASP A 84 -19.97 4.21 16.01
C ASP A 84 -20.06 2.79 15.46
N ASP A 85 -21.22 2.44 14.91
CA ASP A 85 -21.45 1.15 14.26
C ASP A 85 -21.10 1.23 12.77
N LEU A 86 -19.81 1.16 12.44
CA LEU A 86 -19.34 1.28 11.07
C LEU A 86 -19.33 -0.08 10.35
N LEU A 87 -19.86 -0.14 9.13
CA LEU A 87 -19.81 -1.33 8.27
C LEU A 87 -18.47 -1.45 7.53
N SER A 88 -17.80 -0.33 7.28
CA SER A 88 -16.48 -0.27 6.69
C SER A 88 -15.74 0.96 7.17
N MET A 89 -14.41 0.90 7.13
CA MET A 89 -13.53 2.01 7.42
C MET A 89 -12.40 2.03 6.40
N THR A 90 -12.09 3.21 5.88
CA THR A 90 -10.90 3.44 5.06
C THR A 90 -9.96 4.35 5.81
N TRP A 91 -8.68 4.02 5.85
CA TRP A 91 -7.64 4.90 6.36
C TRP A 91 -6.45 4.92 5.41
N ASN A 92 -5.74 6.03 5.44
CA ASN A 92 -4.51 6.21 4.71
C ASN A 92 -3.36 5.93 5.66
N GLU A 93 -2.58 4.90 5.36
CA GLU A 93 -1.31 4.67 6.03
C GLU A 93 -0.22 5.40 5.23
N THR A 94 0.34 6.42 5.87
CA THR A 94 1.45 7.18 5.29
C THR A 94 2.75 6.59 5.78
N GLN A 95 3.41 5.84 4.92
CA GLN A 95 4.78 5.41 5.15
C GLN A 95 5.71 6.48 4.60
N ARG A 96 6.47 7.13 5.49
CA ARG A 96 7.65 7.87 5.06
C ARG A 96 8.69 6.85 4.66
N ILE A 97 8.84 6.65 3.36
CA ILE A 97 10.02 6.00 2.83
C ILE A 97 11.06 7.10 2.86
N PRO A 98 12.12 6.99 3.69
CA PRO A 98 13.23 7.92 3.57
C PRO A 98 13.58 7.94 2.09
N GLY A 99 13.61 9.11 1.47
CA GLY A 99 14.14 9.21 0.12
C GLY A 99 15.55 8.61 0.08
N ALA A 100 16.18 8.57 -1.08
CA ALA A 100 17.53 8.03 -1.32
C ALA A 100 18.66 8.53 -0.37
N LYS A 101 18.36 9.32 0.67
CA LYS A 101 19.17 9.53 1.86
C LYS A 101 19.74 8.26 2.46
N ILE A 102 19.05 7.10 2.54
CA ILE A 102 19.69 5.83 2.98
C ILE A 102 20.92 5.47 2.14
N TRP A 103 20.90 5.87 0.87
CA TRP A 103 21.94 5.66 -0.13
C TRP A 103 22.93 6.83 -0.26
N SER A 104 22.71 7.93 0.46
CA SER A 104 23.61 9.07 0.45
C SER A 104 24.80 8.82 1.38
N GLN A 105 25.99 9.29 1.01
CA GLN A 105 27.17 9.24 1.89
C GLN A 105 26.95 9.98 3.23
N ARG A 106 25.95 10.86 3.30
CA ARG A 106 25.57 11.59 4.51
C ARG A 106 24.53 10.85 5.36
N HIS A 107 24.14 9.63 4.98
CA HIS A 107 23.22 8.84 5.79
C HIS A 107 23.88 8.43 7.11
N PRO A 108 23.16 8.46 8.24
CA PRO A 108 23.66 7.94 9.50
C PRO A 108 24.16 6.50 9.40
N VAL A 109 23.52 5.64 8.59
CA VAL A 109 23.95 4.25 8.39
C VAL A 109 25.27 4.16 7.61
N ALA A 110 25.41 4.90 6.50
CA ALA A 110 26.66 4.92 5.73
C ALA A 110 27.82 5.47 6.58
N SER A 111 27.57 6.55 7.31
CA SER A 111 28.54 7.13 8.25
C SER A 111 28.89 6.18 9.41
N ALA A 112 27.92 5.43 9.92
CA ALA A 112 28.14 4.44 10.98
C ALA A 112 28.95 3.24 10.48
N LEU A 113 28.70 2.77 9.26
CA LEU A 113 29.47 1.69 8.63
C LEU A 113 30.92 2.12 8.38
N ASP A 114 31.15 3.31 7.84
CA ASP A 114 32.50 3.85 7.63
C ASP A 114 33.23 4.09 8.96
N LYS A 115 32.51 4.51 10.00
CA LYS A 115 33.08 4.64 11.34
C LYS A 115 33.43 3.27 11.92
N LEU A 116 32.56 2.28 11.78
CA LEU A 116 32.78 0.91 12.26
C LEU A 116 33.99 0.26 11.56
N GLU A 117 34.13 0.50 10.26
CA GLU A 117 35.28 0.07 9.47
C GLU A 117 36.58 0.74 9.94
N LYS A 118 36.57 2.04 10.22
CA LYS A 118 37.72 2.76 10.78
C LYS A 118 38.06 2.34 12.20
N ASP A 119 37.04 2.14 13.04
CA ASP A 119 37.23 1.68 14.43
C ASP A 119 37.71 0.22 14.48
N SER A 120 37.55 -0.55 13.38
CA SER A 120 38.06 -1.92 13.29
C SER A 120 39.58 -2.04 13.40
N ASP A 121 40.32 -0.97 13.09
CA ASP A 121 41.78 -0.91 13.25
C ASP A 121 42.23 -1.00 14.72
N LYS A 122 41.31 -0.82 15.67
CA LYS A 122 41.57 -0.94 17.11
C LYS A 122 41.40 -2.36 17.64
N TYR A 123 40.88 -3.29 16.84
CA TYR A 123 40.61 -4.67 17.25
C TYR A 123 41.74 -5.62 16.89
N SER A 124 41.68 -6.86 17.41
CA SER A 124 42.60 -7.91 16.99
C SER A 124 42.45 -8.21 15.48
N PRO A 125 43.47 -8.80 14.83
CA PRO A 125 43.40 -9.10 13.40
C PRO A 125 42.16 -9.92 12.99
N GLU A 126 41.82 -10.94 13.79
CA GLU A 126 40.66 -11.82 13.57
C GLU A 126 39.32 -11.07 13.69
N GLN A 127 39.22 -10.16 14.67
CA GLN A 127 38.04 -9.32 14.87
C GLN A 127 37.91 -8.25 13.79
N LYS A 128 39.04 -7.68 13.37
CA LYS A 128 39.10 -6.71 12.27
C LYS A 128 38.60 -7.34 10.97
N GLU A 129 39.11 -8.52 10.63
CA GLU A 129 38.70 -9.26 9.44
C GLU A 129 37.20 -9.60 9.48
N PHE A 130 36.70 -10.06 10.63
CA PHE A 130 35.27 -10.32 10.81
C PHE A 130 34.41 -9.06 10.64
N VAL A 131 34.80 -7.93 11.26
CA VAL A 131 34.07 -6.67 11.16
C VAL A 131 34.08 -6.15 9.71
N GLN A 132 35.23 -6.20 9.04
CA GLN A 132 35.35 -5.76 7.65
C GLN A 132 34.51 -6.62 6.70
N ALA A 133 34.51 -7.95 6.87
CA ALA A 133 33.67 -8.85 6.10
C ALA A 133 32.19 -8.52 6.26
N ARG A 134 31.71 -8.29 7.50
CA ARG A 134 30.31 -7.92 7.76
C ARG A 134 29.94 -6.54 7.24
N VAL A 135 30.83 -5.56 7.36
CA VAL A 135 30.61 -4.23 6.78
C VAL A 135 30.50 -4.32 5.26
N MET A 136 31.34 -5.13 4.62
CA MET A 136 31.31 -5.35 3.17
C MET A 136 30.02 -6.02 2.72
N GLU A 137 29.60 -7.12 3.36
CA GLU A 137 28.32 -7.79 3.07
C GLU A 137 27.13 -6.81 3.19
N ILE A 138 27.10 -6.00 4.25
CA ILE A 138 26.03 -5.00 4.45
C ILE A 138 26.08 -3.95 3.33
N LYS A 139 27.27 -3.45 2.95
CA LYS A 139 27.44 -2.50 1.85
C LYS A 139 26.95 -3.08 0.51
N GLU A 140 27.22 -4.35 0.23
CA GLU A 140 26.74 -5.05 -0.98
C GLU A 140 25.22 -5.25 -0.98
N CYS A 141 24.62 -5.67 0.13
CA CYS A 141 23.17 -5.78 0.25
C CYS A 141 22.48 -4.43 0.02
N LEU A 142 23.04 -3.37 0.61
CA LEU A 142 22.56 -2.01 0.45
C LEU A 142 22.63 -1.57 -1.03
N GLN A 143 23.75 -1.83 -1.71
CA GLN A 143 23.90 -1.52 -3.14
C GLN A 143 22.93 -2.32 -4.02
N GLY A 144 22.72 -3.61 -3.73
CA GLY A 144 21.78 -4.45 -4.48
C GLY A 144 20.32 -4.00 -4.35
N GLU A 145 19.90 -3.54 -3.16
CA GLU A 145 18.57 -2.98 -2.97
C GLU A 145 18.40 -1.63 -3.71
N LYS A 146 19.42 -0.76 -3.69
CA LYS A 146 19.42 0.49 -4.48
C LYS A 146 19.20 0.23 -5.96
N GLU A 147 19.90 -0.75 -6.54
CA GLU A 147 19.75 -1.10 -7.95
C GLU A 147 18.38 -1.72 -8.27
N ARG A 148 17.83 -2.52 -7.34
CA ARG A 148 16.49 -3.09 -7.50
C ARG A 148 15.42 -2.00 -7.54
N GLU A 149 15.51 -1.02 -6.65
CA GLU A 149 14.58 0.11 -6.59
C GLU A 149 14.61 0.91 -7.90
N THR A 150 15.80 1.27 -8.40
CA THR A 150 15.97 1.94 -9.70
C THR A 150 15.30 1.15 -10.83
N ARG A 151 15.54 -0.16 -10.91
CA ARG A 151 14.93 -1.03 -11.94
C ARG A 151 13.41 -1.09 -11.83
N GLN A 152 12.85 -1.06 -10.62
CA GLN A 152 11.39 -1.05 -10.43
C GLN A 152 10.78 0.27 -10.89
N VAL A 153 11.41 1.40 -10.57
CA VAL A 153 11.00 2.74 -11.02
C VAL A 153 11.07 2.85 -12.55
N GLU A 154 12.13 2.36 -13.17
CA GLU A 154 12.27 2.32 -14.63
C GLU A 154 11.17 1.48 -15.28
N LYS A 155 10.89 0.27 -14.75
CA LYS A 155 9.81 -0.59 -15.24
C LYS A 155 8.44 0.07 -15.11
N PHE A 156 8.16 0.69 -13.97
CA PHE A 156 6.91 1.40 -13.73
C PHE A 156 6.74 2.58 -14.69
N THR A 157 7.80 3.37 -14.87
CA THR A 157 7.82 4.51 -15.81
C THR A 157 7.58 4.04 -17.23
N ALA A 158 8.27 2.99 -17.67
CA ALA A 158 8.08 2.40 -19.00
C ALA A 158 6.65 1.88 -19.21
N ALA A 159 6.09 1.19 -18.21
CA ALA A 159 4.71 0.70 -18.27
C ALA A 159 3.69 1.86 -18.33
N THR A 160 3.93 2.92 -17.55
CA THR A 160 3.08 4.11 -17.53
C THR A 160 3.12 4.85 -18.86
N LEU A 161 4.31 5.08 -19.42
CA LEU A 161 4.47 5.69 -20.75
C LEU A 161 3.77 4.88 -21.83
N LYS A 162 3.94 3.56 -21.84
CA LYS A 162 3.25 2.66 -22.78
C LYS A 162 1.72 2.73 -22.65
N ALA A 163 1.20 2.86 -21.42
CA ALA A 163 -0.23 3.01 -21.18
C ALA A 163 -0.76 4.36 -21.70
N ILE A 164 0.03 5.43 -21.55
CA ILE A 164 -0.28 6.76 -22.10
C ILE A 164 -0.34 6.69 -23.62
N GLU A 165 0.70 6.17 -24.29
CA GLU A 165 0.75 6.03 -25.75
C GLU A 165 -0.44 5.24 -26.30
N LYS A 166 -0.82 4.14 -25.64
CA LYS A 166 -2.00 3.35 -26.01
C LYS A 166 -3.30 4.15 -25.90
N THR A 167 -3.41 4.96 -24.85
CA THR A 167 -4.59 5.79 -24.60
C THR A 167 -4.68 6.92 -25.64
N GLU A 168 -3.56 7.54 -25.97
CA GLU A 168 -3.47 8.56 -27.03
C GLU A 168 -3.89 7.99 -28.39
N ALA A 169 -3.36 6.82 -28.77
CA ALA A 169 -3.75 6.16 -30.02
C ALA A 169 -5.25 5.85 -30.09
N ALA A 170 -5.84 5.41 -28.96
CA ALA A 170 -7.28 5.14 -28.87
C ALA A 170 -8.12 6.42 -29.00
N ILE A 171 -7.66 7.53 -28.43
CA ILE A 171 -8.33 8.84 -28.55
C ILE A 171 -8.26 9.33 -30.00
N ILE A 172 -7.09 9.26 -30.64
CA ILE A 172 -6.90 9.66 -32.04
C ILE A 172 -7.85 8.88 -32.95
N GLY A 173 -7.90 7.54 -32.83
CA GLY A 173 -8.80 6.72 -33.66
C GLY A 173 -10.29 7.05 -33.46
N ARG A 174 -10.70 7.40 -32.23
CA ARG A 174 -12.09 7.85 -31.96
C ARG A 174 -12.40 9.20 -32.60
N LEU A 175 -11.44 10.12 -32.58
CA LEU A 175 -11.59 11.44 -33.21
C LEU A 175 -11.67 11.34 -34.73
N GLU A 176 -10.83 10.50 -35.35
CA GLU A 176 -10.86 10.23 -36.80
C GLU A 176 -12.20 9.60 -37.21
N THR A 177 -12.67 8.60 -36.46
CA THR A 177 -13.99 7.97 -36.71
C THR A 177 -15.12 8.99 -36.66
N ARG A 178 -15.14 9.85 -35.63
CA ARG A 178 -16.14 10.93 -35.52
C ARG A 178 -16.02 11.95 -36.66
N LEU A 179 -14.81 12.27 -37.08
CA LEU A 179 -14.57 13.21 -38.18
C LEU A 179 -15.12 12.65 -39.50
N ASP A 180 -14.96 11.36 -39.75
CA ASP A 180 -15.52 10.68 -40.92
C ASP A 180 -17.05 10.57 -40.88
N GLU A 181 -17.63 10.33 -39.70
CA GLU A 181 -19.09 10.37 -39.51
C GLU A 181 -19.68 11.78 -39.75
N MET A 182 -18.90 12.83 -39.48
CA MET A 182 -19.29 14.23 -39.71
C MET A 182 -19.05 14.70 -41.14
N ARG A 183 -18.39 13.91 -42.01
CA ARG A 183 -18.30 14.26 -43.44
C ARG A 183 -19.68 14.10 -44.06
N PRO A 184 -20.28 15.16 -44.62
CA PRO A 184 -21.58 15.05 -45.26
C PRO A 184 -21.47 14.11 -46.46
N THR A 185 -22.28 13.04 -46.46
CA THR A 185 -22.51 12.25 -47.67
C THR A 185 -23.13 13.18 -48.70
N GLU A 186 -22.36 13.59 -49.72
CA GLU A 186 -22.89 14.19 -50.93
C GLU A 186 -23.83 13.19 -51.59
N LYS A 187 -25.12 13.26 -51.24
CA LYS A 187 -26.18 12.67 -52.05
C LYS A 187 -26.21 13.43 -53.36
N VAL A 188 -25.52 12.90 -54.36
CA VAL A 188 -25.66 13.29 -55.76
C VAL A 188 -27.09 12.99 -56.19
N THR A 189 -27.99 13.94 -56.02
CA THR A 189 -29.27 14.00 -56.73
C THR A 189 -28.97 14.29 -58.21
N ARG A 190 -28.75 13.24 -59.01
CA ARG A 190 -28.96 13.33 -60.46
C ARG A 190 -30.39 12.91 -60.77
N LYS A 191 -31.26 13.93 -60.82
CA LYS A 191 -32.58 13.86 -61.42
C LYS A 191 -32.38 13.59 -62.91
N VAL A 192 -32.54 12.34 -63.34
CA VAL A 192 -32.55 11.98 -64.77
C VAL A 192 -33.87 12.48 -65.33
N ALA A 193 -33.85 13.69 -65.90
CA ALA A 193 -34.85 14.13 -66.85
C ALA A 193 -34.44 13.57 -68.22
N GLY A 194 -35.26 12.70 -68.80
CA GLY A 194 -35.05 12.23 -70.16
C GLY A 194 -35.93 11.04 -70.54
N MET A 195 -37.07 11.37 -71.17
CA MET A 195 -37.62 10.69 -72.36
C MET A 195 -37.85 9.16 -72.28
N THR A 196 -39.07 8.63 -72.37
CA THR A 196 -39.98 8.78 -73.52
C THR A 196 -41.35 8.19 -73.17
N PHE A 197 -42.43 8.88 -73.58
CA PHE A 197 -43.77 8.32 -73.73
C PHE A 197 -43.98 8.02 -75.22
N TYR A 198 -44.50 6.83 -75.54
CA TYR A 198 -45.08 6.52 -76.86
C TYR A 198 -46.55 6.95 -76.87
N GLY A 199 -46.93 7.67 -77.92
CA GLY A 199 -48.28 8.15 -78.20
C GLY A 199 -48.25 9.22 -79.28
#